data_AF-A0A3Q9BKY5-F1
#
_entry.id   AF-A0A3Q9BKY5-F1
#
_cell.length_a   1.000
_cell.length_b   1.000
_cell.length_c   1.000
_cell.angle_alpha   90.00
_cell.angle_beta   90.00
_cell.angle_gamma   90.00
#
_symmetry.space_group_name_H-M   'P 1'
#
loop_
_entity.id
_entity.type
_entity.pdbx_description
1 polymer ?
#
loop_
_entity_poly.entity_id
_entity_poly.type
_entity_poly.pdbx_seq_one_letter_code
_entity_poly.pdbx_strand_id
1 'polypeptide(L)' 'MITSKTRMQGSSVVITLPPSNGEKPTPNTEYIVEYSNDGTIILVPKMDDTFNVEEIGVFYETDE' A
#
# COMPACT_ATOMS: atom_id res chain seq x y z
N MET A 1 -15.75 -7.58 13.22
CA MET A 1 -15.85 -6.29 12.49
C MET A 1 -15.42 -5.19 13.44
N ILE A 2 -14.43 -4.38 13.06
CA ILE A 2 -13.90 -3.30 13.91
C ILE A 2 -14.33 -1.97 13.30
N THR A 3 -14.79 -1.04 14.14
CA THR A 3 -15.20 0.29 13.69
C THR A 3 -14.09 1.30 14.02
N SER A 4 -13.92 2.28 13.15
CA SER A 4 -13.05 3.43 13.37
C SER A 4 -13.74 4.68 12.88
N LYS A 5 -13.51 5.80 13.59
CA LYS A 5 -14.12 7.10 13.26
C LYS A 5 -13.07 7.99 12.63
N THR A 6 -13.44 8.65 11.55
CA THR A 6 -12.60 9.66 10.91
C THR A 6 -12.47 10.91 11.80
N ARG A 7 -11.38 11.65 11.61
CA ARG A 7 -11.17 12.96 12.22
C ARG A 7 -10.50 13.92 11.24
N MET A 8 -10.71 15.20 11.46
CA MET A 8 -9.99 16.25 10.74
C MET A 8 -8.60 16.43 11.34
N GLN A 9 -7.58 16.52 10.49
CA GLN A 9 -6.22 16.93 10.84
C GLN A 9 -5.76 17.98 9.82
N GLY A 10 -5.75 19.26 10.23
CA GLY A 10 -5.61 20.37 9.29
C GLY A 10 -6.77 20.36 8.29
N SER A 11 -6.43 20.35 6.99
CA SER A 11 -7.41 20.24 5.89
C SER A 11 -7.67 18.79 5.45
N SER A 12 -7.06 17.80 6.09
CA SER A 12 -7.15 16.39 5.69
C SER A 12 -8.13 15.59 6.58
N VAL A 13 -8.85 14.66 5.96
CA VAL A 13 -9.63 13.63 6.68
C VAL A 13 -8.73 12.43 6.93
N VAL A 14 -8.57 12.05 8.20
CA VAL A 14 -7.70 10.94 8.62
C VAL A 14 -8.56 9.86 9.28
N ILE A 15 -8.28 8.60 8.95
CA ILE A 15 -8.82 7.43 9.63
C ILE A 15 -7.70 6.66 10.32
N THR A 16 -7.92 6.28 11.58
CA THR A 16 -7.00 5.37 12.27
C THR A 16 -7.37 3.95 11.86
N LEU A 17 -6.42 3.21 11.28
CA LEU A 17 -6.59 1.78 11.03
C LEU A 17 -6.39 1.03 12.37
N PRO A 18 -7.45 0.42 12.95
CA PRO A 18 -7.30 -0.31 14.20
C PRO A 18 -6.57 -1.64 13.94
N PRO A 19 -5.86 -2.19 14.94
CA PRO A 19 -5.29 -3.52 14.84
C PRO A 19 -6.39 -4.56 14.64
N SER A 20 -6.16 -5.53 13.77
CA SER A 20 -7.08 -6.64 13.50
C SER A 20 -6.39 -7.95 13.85
N ASN A 21 -7.02 -8.79 14.67
CA ASN A 21 -6.47 -10.10 15.08
C ASN A 21 -5.03 -10.07 15.63
N GLY A 22 -4.63 -8.95 16.26
CA GLY A 22 -3.27 -8.78 16.80
C GLY A 22 -2.26 -8.21 15.80
N GLU A 23 -2.62 -8.11 14.52
CA GLU A 23 -1.80 -7.46 13.50
C GLU A 23 -2.05 -5.94 13.55
N LYS A 24 -0.96 -5.19 13.73
CA LYS A 24 -0.97 -3.73 13.66
C LYS A 24 -0.64 -3.30 12.24
N PRO A 25 -1.28 -2.22 11.72
CA PRO A 25 -0.86 -1.62 10.47
C PRO A 25 0.61 -1.22 10.57
N THR A 26 1.39 -1.54 9.54
CA THR A 26 2.80 -1.16 9.43
C THR A 26 2.89 0.38 9.33
N PRO A 27 3.80 1.03 10.08
CA PRO A 27 3.98 2.47 10.00
C PRO A 27 4.50 2.88 8.63
N ASN A 28 4.11 4.08 8.16
CA ASN A 28 4.56 4.68 6.90
C ASN A 28 4.31 3.84 5.64
N THR A 29 3.37 2.90 5.66
CA THR A 29 2.94 2.16 4.47
C THR A 29 2.12 3.06 3.55
N GLU A 30 2.53 3.15 2.29
CA GLU A 30 1.72 3.76 1.24
C GLU A 30 0.62 2.79 0.79
N TYR A 31 -0.57 3.33 0.53
CA TYR A 31 -1.70 2.55 0.02
C TYR A 31 -2.19 3.14 -1.29
N ILE A 32 -2.57 2.27 -2.21
CA ILE A 32 -3.42 2.59 -3.35
C ILE A 32 -4.86 2.67 -2.82
N VAL A 33 -5.55 3.77 -3.14
CA VAL A 33 -6.93 4.05 -2.70
C VAL A 33 -7.87 3.90 -3.88
N GLU A 34 -8.82 2.99 -3.77
CA GLU A 34 -9.89 2.80 -4.76
C GLU A 34 -11.25 3.12 -4.14
N TYR A 35 -12.05 3.90 -4.87
CA TYR A 35 -13.42 4.25 -4.50
C TYR A 35 -14.40 3.46 -5.36
N SER A 36 -15.22 2.63 -4.71
CA SER A 36 -16.30 1.91 -5.36
C SER A 36 -17.58 2.75 -5.40
N ASN A 37 -18.46 2.47 -6.35
CA ASN A 37 -19.72 3.20 -6.54
C ASN A 37 -20.72 3.03 -5.38
N ASP A 38 -20.57 1.98 -4.58
CA ASP A 38 -21.37 1.70 -3.38
C ASP A 38 -20.88 2.43 -2.12
N GLY A 39 -19.81 3.25 -2.25
CA GLY A 39 -19.19 3.95 -1.14
C GLY A 39 -18.14 3.14 -0.39
N THR A 40 -17.83 1.92 -0.83
CA THR A 40 -16.72 1.14 -0.28
C THR A 40 -15.39 1.76 -0.69
N ILE A 41 -14.49 1.93 0.28
CA ILE A 41 -13.11 2.37 0.04
C ILE A 41 -12.21 1.15 0.25
N ILE A 42 -11.40 0.84 -0.76
CA ILE A 42 -10.42 -0.25 -0.71
C ILE A 42 -9.03 0.38 -0.56
N LEU A 43 -8.26 -0.13 0.39
CA LEU A 43 -6.87 0.26 0.63
C LEU A 43 -5.98 -0.95 0.35
N VAL A 44 -5.12 -0.84 -0.68
CA VAL A 44 -4.16 -1.90 -1.03
C VAL A 44 -2.76 -1.39 -0.71
N PRO A 45 -1.99 -2.05 0.17
CA PRO A 45 -0.62 -1.61 0.47
C PRO A 45 0.21 -1.67 -0.81
N LYS A 46 0.88 -0.57 -1.13
CA LYS A 46 1.81 -0.52 -2.25
C LYS A 46 3.06 -1.28 -1.84
N MET A 47 3.33 -2.37 -2.55
CA MET A 47 4.60 -3.07 -2.42
C MET A 47 5.63 -2.33 -3.29
N ASP A 48 6.85 -2.18 -2.77
CA ASP A 48 7.97 -1.81 -3.62
C ASP A 48 8.14 -2.88 -4.69
N ASP A 49 8.27 -2.45 -5.94
CA ASP A 49 8.37 -3.35 -7.08
C ASP A 49 9.63 -4.20 -6.94
N THR A 50 9.44 -5.44 -6.47
CA THR A 50 10.53 -6.42 -6.34
C THR A 50 11.05 -6.85 -7.72
N PHE A 51 10.34 -6.49 -8.79
CA PHE A 51 10.73 -6.66 -10.19
C PHE A 51 11.18 -5.35 -10.83
N ASN A 52 11.69 -4.39 -10.05
CA ASN A 52 12.73 -3.52 -10.59
C ASN A 52 13.91 -4.43 -10.96
N VAL A 53 13.84 -4.97 -12.17
CA VAL A 53 14.93 -5.59 -12.89
C VAL A 53 16.01 -4.53 -12.88
N GLU A 54 16.93 -4.58 -11.92
CA GLU A 54 18.25 -4.00 -12.08
C GLU A 54 18.69 -4.48 -13.46
N GLU A 55 18.80 -3.51 -14.38
CA GLU A 55 19.03 -3.70 -15.80
C GLU A 55 19.95 -4.91 -15.96
N ILE A 56 19.37 -6.05 -16.37
CA ILE A 56 20.12 -7.28 -16.52
C ILE A 56 21.15 -6.93 -17.56
N GLY A 57 22.39 -6.72 -17.10
CA GLY A 57 23.57 -6.69 -17.92
C GLY A 57 23.55 -8.01 -18.66
N VAL A 58 23.02 -7.95 -19.87
CA VAL A 58 22.92 -9.06 -20.79
C VAL A 58 24.36 -9.41 -21.12
N PHE A 59 24.96 -10.28 -20.30
CA PHE A 59 26.20 -10.95 -20.66
C PHE A 59 25.82 -11.88 -21.79
N TYR A 60 25.90 -11.37 -23.02
CA TYR A 60 26.12 -12.24 -24.15
C TYR A 60 27.51 -12.85 -23.92
N GLU A 61 27.58 -14.12 -23.56
CA GLU A 61 28.80 -14.87 -23.84
C GLU A 61 28.92 -14.89 -25.36
N THR A 62 29.90 -14.16 -25.90
CA THR A 62 30.32 -14.37 -27.28
C THR A 62 30.99 -15.74 -27.29
N ASP A 63 30.39 -16.72 -27.98
CA ASP A 63 31.08 -17.96 -28.31
C ASP A 63 32.32 -17.60 -29.16
N GLU A 64 33.51 -17.76 -28.58
CA GLU A 64 34.79 -17.87 -29.30
C GLU A 64 35.52 -19.15 -28.92
#